data_AF-A0A1W1I198-F1
#
_entry.id   AF-A0A1W1I198-F1
#
_cell.length_a   1.000
_cell.length_b   1.000
_cell.length_c   1.000
_cell.angle_alpha   90.00
_cell.angle_beta   90.00
_cell.angle_gamma   90.00
#
_symmetry.space_group_name_H-M   'P 1'
#
loop_
_entity.id
_entity.type
_entity.pdbx_description
1 polymer ?
#
loop_
_entity_poly.entity_id
_entity_poly.type
_entity_poly.pdbx_seq_one_letter_code
_entity_poly.pdbx_strand_id
1 'polypeptide(L)'
;MASRYRKIDPRIWTDEKFRRLTAEEQRIALYILTAQSNRIGLFSFSPGKASEDLETLPPTFLERFGNVCRTLNWEWDADARVLFLPTWWRYNQPENANNVIGNLKDLDDLPETPLLKRFSANTAYLPEGLIGTFTQTLAKRYPQRYPKRSPSQEQEQEQEQKQEPPPAEHQAFGEFWNLYPTRNGKKLGRTDALKKFCRLTPTDQTLLLTAVKNYASSGDVVQGVGIADPHRWIQKGTGKTQVEPWRDWIEPAPSAIANGHSHLGVCTKRIHHPGSQVLRACGEPASPVSRPDEPRCQAHLSSVIDAHEVMHA
;
A
#
# COMPACT_ATOMS: atom_id res chain seq x y z
N MET A 1 11.80 21.06 -9.61
CA MET A 1 10.73 21.04 -8.58
C MET A 1 10.23 19.61 -8.44
N ALA A 2 9.89 19.15 -7.23
CA ALA A 2 9.26 17.83 -7.06
C ALA A 2 7.91 17.82 -7.80
N SER A 3 7.62 16.74 -8.55
CA SER A 3 6.32 16.61 -9.22
C SER A 3 5.22 16.44 -8.17
N ARG A 4 4.21 17.31 -8.22
CA ARG A 4 3.00 17.19 -7.40
C ARG A 4 1.88 16.73 -8.30
N TYR A 5 1.33 15.55 -8.00
CA TYR A 5 0.18 15.00 -8.70
C TYR A 5 -1.10 15.22 -7.90
N ARG A 6 -2.18 15.62 -8.58
CA ARG A 6 -3.52 15.78 -8.02
C ARG A 6 -4.50 14.94 -8.84
N LYS A 7 -5.31 14.14 -8.16
CA LYS A 7 -6.30 13.26 -8.79
C LYS A 7 -7.58 14.07 -9.05
N ILE A 8 -8.16 13.89 -10.23
CA ILE A 8 -9.52 14.34 -10.54
C ILE A 8 -10.32 13.10 -10.94
N ASP A 9 -11.45 12.91 -10.28
CA ASP A 9 -12.36 11.82 -10.61
C ASP A 9 -13.12 12.16 -11.91
N PRO A 10 -13.11 11.29 -12.94
CA PRO A 10 -13.81 11.56 -14.21
C PRO A 10 -15.31 11.83 -14.05
N ARG A 11 -15.93 11.36 -12.94
CA ARG A 11 -17.35 11.63 -12.63
C ARG A 11 -17.64 13.11 -12.37
N ILE A 12 -16.64 13.97 -12.23
CA ILE A 12 -16.83 15.42 -12.15
C ILE A 12 -17.63 15.97 -13.35
N TRP A 13 -17.46 15.39 -14.54
CA TRP A 13 -18.15 15.82 -15.75
C TRP A 13 -19.65 15.48 -15.76
N THR A 14 -20.08 14.52 -14.94
CA THR A 14 -21.49 14.15 -14.78
C THR A 14 -22.07 14.62 -13.45
N ASP A 15 -21.29 15.29 -12.60
CA ASP A 15 -21.76 15.85 -11.34
C ASP A 15 -22.76 16.99 -11.61
N GLU A 16 -23.92 16.92 -10.97
CA GLU A 16 -25.02 17.86 -11.22
C GLU A 16 -24.68 19.31 -10.82
N LYS A 17 -23.82 19.52 -9.82
CA LYS A 17 -23.42 20.86 -9.39
C LYS A 17 -22.34 21.40 -10.32
N PHE A 18 -21.35 20.58 -10.67
CA PHE A 18 -20.31 20.97 -11.61
C PHE A 18 -20.86 21.31 -13.00
N ARG A 19 -21.86 20.55 -13.48
CA ARG A 19 -22.55 20.83 -14.75
C ARG A 19 -23.34 22.14 -14.78
N ARG A 20 -23.71 22.70 -13.63
CA ARG A 20 -24.40 24.00 -13.54
C ARG A 20 -23.45 25.19 -13.68
N LEU A 21 -22.15 24.96 -13.55
CA LEU A 21 -21.12 25.98 -13.74
C LEU A 21 -20.94 26.29 -15.23
N THR A 22 -20.67 27.55 -15.54
CA THR A 22 -20.18 27.98 -16.86
C THR A 22 -18.79 27.40 -17.15
N ALA A 23 -18.34 27.44 -18.41
CA ALA A 23 -17.02 26.93 -18.79
C ALA A 23 -15.87 27.64 -18.01
N GLU A 24 -16.00 28.94 -17.77
CA GLU A 24 -15.04 29.72 -16.97
C GLU A 24 -15.03 29.27 -15.51
N GLU A 25 -16.20 29.07 -14.90
CA GLU A 25 -16.33 28.59 -13.53
C GLU A 25 -15.85 27.15 -13.35
N GLN A 26 -16.06 26.28 -14.36
CA GLN A 26 -15.49 24.94 -14.38
C GLN A 26 -13.95 24.98 -14.41
N ARG A 27 -13.37 25.88 -15.21
CA ARG A 27 -11.92 26.10 -15.25
C ARG A 27 -11.39 26.58 -13.88
N ILE A 28 -12.09 27.50 -13.23
CA ILE A 28 -11.76 27.96 -11.87
C ILE A 28 -11.83 26.81 -10.85
N ALA A 29 -12.89 26.01 -10.88
CA ALA A 29 -13.04 24.86 -9.98
C ALA A 29 -11.93 23.83 -10.18
N LEU A 30 -11.57 23.50 -11.43
CA LEU A 30 -10.47 22.60 -11.73
C LEU A 30 -9.12 23.17 -11.29
N TYR A 31 -8.89 24.47 -11.49
CA TYR A 31 -7.68 25.14 -11.01
C TYR A 31 -7.56 25.05 -9.48
N ILE A 32 -8.64 25.31 -8.74
CA ILE A 32 -8.67 25.17 -7.28
C ILE A 32 -8.30 23.75 -6.86
N LEU A 33 -8.87 22.74 -7.52
CA LEU A 33 -8.63 21.33 -7.19
C LEU A 33 -7.21 20.85 -7.51
N THR A 34 -6.52 21.45 -8.48
CA THR A 34 -5.26 20.92 -9.02
C THR A 34 -4.03 21.77 -8.76
N ALA A 35 -4.17 23.09 -8.62
CA ALA A 35 -3.04 24.01 -8.52
C ALA A 35 -2.72 24.39 -7.07
N GLN A 36 -3.69 24.94 -6.35
CA GLN A 36 -3.48 25.51 -5.00
C GLN A 36 -3.95 24.59 -3.86
N SER A 37 -4.66 23.49 -4.16
CA SER A 37 -5.13 22.55 -3.12
C SER A 37 -4.00 21.80 -2.41
N ASN A 38 -4.24 21.51 -1.13
CA ASN A 38 -3.38 20.65 -0.32
C ASN A 38 -3.94 19.21 -0.22
N ARG A 39 -3.49 18.41 0.74
CA ARG A 39 -3.86 16.99 0.85
C ARG A 39 -5.15 16.75 1.63
N ILE A 40 -5.71 17.78 2.27
CA ILE A 40 -6.85 17.68 3.19
C ILE A 40 -8.08 18.49 2.75
N GLY A 41 -7.96 19.35 1.74
CA GLY A 41 -9.09 20.14 1.23
C GLY A 41 -9.47 21.34 2.09
N LEU A 42 -8.61 21.73 3.03
CA LEU A 42 -8.67 22.99 3.79
C LEU A 42 -7.32 23.68 3.62
N PHE A 43 -7.23 24.76 2.85
CA PHE A 43 -5.96 25.37 2.46
C PHE A 43 -6.04 26.88 2.27
N SER A 44 -4.89 27.55 2.42
CA SER A 44 -4.77 28.95 2.00
C SER A 44 -4.90 29.06 0.48
N PHE A 45 -5.78 29.95 0.02
CA PHE A 45 -6.03 30.17 -1.39
C PHE A 45 -5.79 31.63 -1.75
N SER A 46 -5.13 31.89 -2.88
CA SER A 46 -4.89 33.23 -3.40
C SER A 46 -5.74 33.46 -4.66
N PRO A 47 -6.85 34.22 -4.55
CA PRO A 47 -7.63 34.65 -5.71
C PRO A 47 -6.81 35.44 -6.71
N GLY A 48 -5.87 36.29 -6.25
CA GLY A 48 -4.99 37.07 -7.13
C GLY A 48 -4.11 36.17 -8.00
N LYS A 49 -3.44 35.19 -7.37
CA LYS A 49 -2.65 34.21 -8.12
C LYS A 49 -3.49 33.41 -9.10
N ALA A 50 -4.69 32.99 -8.68
CA ALA A 50 -5.59 32.24 -9.55
C ALA A 50 -6.07 33.08 -10.74
N SER A 51 -6.34 34.38 -10.51
CA SER A 51 -6.72 35.34 -11.55
C SER A 51 -5.61 35.51 -12.59
N GLU A 52 -4.36 35.65 -12.14
CA GLU A 52 -3.18 35.75 -13.01
C GLU A 52 -2.95 34.46 -13.82
N ASP A 53 -2.93 33.30 -13.15
CA ASP A 53 -2.69 32.00 -13.79
C ASP A 53 -3.80 31.63 -14.81
N LEU A 54 -5.01 32.16 -14.65
CA LEU A 54 -6.15 31.91 -15.53
C LEU A 54 -6.37 33.02 -16.57
N GLU A 55 -5.59 34.10 -16.51
CA GLU A 55 -5.69 35.28 -17.38
C GLU A 55 -7.08 35.94 -17.33
N THR A 56 -7.68 35.97 -16.13
CA THR A 56 -8.97 36.61 -15.87
C THR A 56 -8.77 37.93 -15.13
N LEU A 57 -9.58 38.95 -15.41
CA LEU A 57 -9.56 40.19 -14.65
C LEU A 57 -9.96 39.96 -13.18
N PRO A 58 -9.29 40.56 -12.19
CA PRO A 58 -9.55 40.27 -10.76
C PRO A 58 -11.02 40.44 -10.32
N PRO A 59 -11.76 41.49 -10.72
CA PRO A 59 -13.17 41.61 -10.36
C PRO A 59 -14.04 40.48 -10.93
N THR A 60 -13.79 40.11 -12.19
CA THR A 60 -14.49 39.00 -12.87
C THR A 60 -14.16 37.67 -12.20
N PHE A 61 -12.90 37.44 -11.87
CA PHE A 61 -12.48 36.23 -11.16
C PHE A 61 -13.19 36.11 -9.81
N LEU A 62 -13.24 37.17 -9.01
CA LEU A 62 -13.89 37.14 -7.69
C LEU A 62 -15.39 36.85 -7.78
N GLU A 63 -16.10 37.43 -8.76
CA GLU A 63 -17.51 37.13 -9.01
C GLU A 63 -17.71 35.64 -9.33
N ARG A 64 -16.94 35.11 -10.28
CA ARG A 64 -17.04 33.72 -10.74
C ARG A 64 -16.59 32.73 -9.65
N PHE A 65 -15.54 33.06 -8.90
CA PHE A 65 -15.10 32.30 -7.72
C PHE A 65 -16.22 32.20 -6.68
N GLY A 66 -16.94 33.29 -6.42
CA GLY A 66 -18.12 33.29 -5.54
C GLY A 66 -19.23 32.37 -6.05
N ASN A 67 -19.51 32.38 -7.36
CA ASN A 67 -20.47 31.45 -7.99
C ASN A 67 -20.04 29.98 -7.81
N VAL A 68 -18.76 29.68 -8.04
CA VAL A 68 -18.19 28.33 -7.85
C VAL A 68 -18.37 27.87 -6.41
N CYS A 69 -17.98 28.69 -5.43
CA CYS A 69 -18.09 28.32 -4.01
C CYS A 69 -19.54 28.04 -3.62
N ARG A 70 -20.48 28.91 -4.02
CA ARG A 70 -21.91 28.70 -3.77
C ARG A 70 -22.44 27.41 -4.41
N THR A 71 -22.12 27.19 -5.67
CA THR A 71 -22.66 26.06 -6.45
C THR A 71 -22.10 24.72 -5.96
N LEU A 72 -20.82 24.66 -5.62
CA LEU A 72 -20.14 23.44 -5.15
C LEU A 72 -20.19 23.26 -3.62
N ASN A 73 -20.80 24.19 -2.89
CA ASN A 73 -20.82 24.25 -1.43
C ASN A 73 -19.41 24.25 -0.82
N TRP A 74 -18.51 25.06 -1.39
CA TRP A 74 -17.22 25.35 -0.79
C TRP A 74 -17.32 26.57 0.11
N GLU A 75 -16.61 26.55 1.24
CA GLU A 75 -16.67 27.59 2.25
C GLU A 75 -15.38 28.44 2.17
N TRP A 76 -15.53 29.76 2.07
CA TRP A 76 -14.43 30.70 1.92
C TRP A 76 -14.38 31.67 3.10
N ASP A 77 -13.22 31.75 3.74
CA ASP A 77 -12.89 32.76 4.73
C ASP A 77 -11.99 33.81 4.07
N ALA A 78 -12.56 34.98 3.78
CA ALA A 78 -11.86 36.05 3.07
C ALA A 78 -10.75 36.69 3.93
N ASP A 79 -10.96 36.79 5.25
CA ASP A 79 -10.03 37.44 6.17
C ASP A 79 -8.78 36.56 6.37
N ALA A 80 -8.99 35.27 6.61
CA ALA A 80 -7.91 34.30 6.76
C ALA A 80 -7.33 33.83 5.41
N ARG A 81 -8.03 34.13 4.31
CA ARG A 81 -7.79 33.60 2.97
C ARG A 81 -7.73 32.07 2.93
N VAL A 82 -8.66 31.41 3.63
CA VAL A 82 -8.73 29.94 3.70
C VAL A 82 -9.96 29.43 2.96
N LEU A 83 -9.76 28.44 2.10
CA LEU A 83 -10.80 27.75 1.36
C LEU A 83 -10.98 26.33 1.88
N PHE A 84 -12.22 25.94 2.14
CA PHE A 84 -12.60 24.61 2.59
C PHE A 84 -13.53 23.92 1.58
N LEU A 85 -13.19 22.68 1.24
CA LEU A 85 -13.93 21.81 0.32
C LEU A 85 -14.53 20.65 1.13
N PRO A 86 -15.79 20.74 1.61
CA PRO A 86 -16.37 19.74 2.53
C PRO A 86 -16.46 18.32 1.95
N THR A 87 -16.52 18.20 0.63
CA THR A 87 -16.57 16.92 -0.08
C THR A 87 -15.20 16.36 -0.46
N TRP A 88 -14.09 16.97 0.00
CA TRP A 88 -12.73 16.55 -0.36
C TRP A 88 -12.48 15.06 -0.16
N TRP A 89 -12.89 14.53 1.00
CA TRP A 89 -12.72 13.12 1.35
C TRP A 89 -13.51 12.16 0.47
N ARG A 90 -14.52 12.62 -0.29
CA ARG A 90 -15.25 11.75 -1.23
C ARG A 90 -14.37 11.25 -2.36
N TYR A 91 -13.39 12.05 -2.77
CA TYR A 91 -12.54 11.77 -3.94
C TYR A 91 -11.06 11.61 -3.58
N ASN A 92 -10.63 12.14 -2.42
CA ASN A 92 -9.24 12.16 -1.98
C ASN A 92 -9.06 11.46 -0.62
N GLN A 93 -9.60 10.24 -0.49
CA GLN A 93 -9.48 9.46 0.75
C GLN A 93 -8.02 9.14 1.07
N PRO A 94 -7.59 9.27 2.34
CA PRO A 94 -6.30 8.76 2.78
C PRO A 94 -6.28 7.23 2.70
N GLU A 95 -5.14 6.66 2.30
CA GLU A 95 -5.03 5.20 2.11
C GLU A 95 -4.96 4.43 3.44
N ASN A 96 -4.48 5.09 4.51
CA ASN A 96 -4.27 4.47 5.82
C ASN A 96 -4.07 5.56 6.91
N ALA A 97 -3.99 5.13 8.18
CA ALA A 97 -3.81 6.00 9.34
C ALA A 97 -2.55 6.90 9.26
N ASN A 98 -1.42 6.38 8.76
CA ASN A 98 -0.20 7.18 8.59
C ASN A 98 -0.42 8.30 7.56
N ASN A 99 -1.18 8.02 6.51
CA ASN A 99 -1.59 8.99 5.51
C ASN A 99 -2.47 10.09 6.14
N VAL A 100 -3.42 9.74 7.01
CA VAL A 100 -4.22 10.73 7.78
C VAL A 100 -3.31 11.64 8.61
N ILE A 101 -2.45 11.06 9.44
CA ILE A 101 -1.54 11.81 10.33
C ILE A 101 -0.62 12.74 9.54
N GLY A 102 -0.08 12.24 8.42
CA GLY A 102 0.82 12.98 7.55
C GLY A 102 0.13 14.08 6.76
N ASN A 103 -1.10 13.87 6.26
CA ASN A 103 -1.86 14.87 5.52
C ASN A 103 -2.33 16.00 6.43
N LEU A 104 -2.77 15.67 7.64
CA LEU A 104 -3.18 16.66 8.65
C LEU A 104 -2.05 17.59 9.14
N LYS A 105 -0.80 17.40 8.69
CA LYS A 105 0.26 18.40 8.87
C LYS A 105 0.05 19.64 8.01
N ASP A 106 -0.73 19.55 6.93
CA ASP A 106 -1.05 20.72 6.09
C ASP A 106 -1.88 21.78 6.85
N LEU A 107 -2.39 21.46 8.05
CA LEU A 107 -3.01 22.43 8.95
C LEU A 107 -1.99 23.41 9.56
N ASP A 108 -0.71 23.00 9.68
CA ASP A 108 0.35 23.80 10.29
C ASP A 108 0.66 25.05 9.43
N ASP A 109 0.30 25.01 8.14
CA ASP A 109 0.47 26.11 7.19
C ASP A 109 -0.68 27.14 7.24
N LEU A 110 -1.74 26.88 8.02
CA LEU A 110 -2.95 27.70 8.01
C LEU A 110 -2.98 28.72 9.15
N PRO A 111 -3.47 29.95 8.89
CA PRO A 111 -3.80 30.89 9.95
C PRO A 111 -5.01 30.40 10.77
N GLU A 112 -5.29 31.08 11.87
CA GLU A 112 -6.55 30.85 12.59
C GLU A 112 -7.75 31.23 11.72
N THR A 113 -8.73 30.33 11.66
CA THR A 113 -9.97 30.51 10.89
C THR A 113 -11.12 29.74 11.52
N PRO A 114 -12.37 30.24 11.47
CA PRO A 114 -13.56 29.49 11.86
C PRO A 114 -13.74 28.18 11.07
N LEU A 115 -13.21 28.11 9.84
CA LEU A 115 -13.31 26.92 8.99
C LEU A 115 -12.57 25.71 9.57
N LEU A 116 -11.59 25.92 10.45
CA LEU A 116 -10.95 24.81 11.17
C LEU A 116 -11.99 24.01 11.96
N LYS A 117 -12.91 24.68 12.68
CA LYS A 117 -13.97 24.00 13.44
C LYS A 117 -14.91 23.20 12.54
N ARG A 118 -15.21 23.72 11.35
CA ARG A 118 -16.05 23.05 10.33
C ARG A 118 -15.36 21.81 9.78
N PHE A 119 -14.11 21.95 9.35
CA PHE A 119 -13.26 20.84 8.89
C PHE A 119 -13.13 19.75 9.95
N SER A 120 -12.86 20.18 11.17
CA SER A 120 -12.71 19.38 12.37
C SER A 120 -13.89 18.47 12.70
N ALA A 121 -15.12 18.95 12.43
CA ALA A 121 -16.34 18.19 12.64
C ALA A 121 -16.75 17.37 11.41
N ASN A 122 -16.10 17.59 10.26
CA ASN A 122 -16.48 16.95 9.00
C ASN A 122 -15.78 15.60 8.82
N THR A 123 -16.42 14.54 9.31
CA THR A 123 -16.00 13.15 9.06
C THR A 123 -16.69 12.55 7.83
N ALA A 124 -17.47 13.33 7.08
CA ALA A 124 -18.19 12.85 5.92
C ALA A 124 -17.22 12.28 4.88
N TYR A 125 -17.57 11.12 4.33
CA TYR A 125 -16.79 10.38 3.32
C TYR A 125 -15.41 9.90 3.75
N LEU A 126 -14.98 10.16 4.99
CA LEU A 126 -13.78 9.55 5.53
C LEU A 126 -14.07 8.06 5.82
N PRO A 127 -13.18 7.12 5.45
CA PRO A 127 -13.37 5.71 5.79
C PRO A 127 -13.51 5.51 7.30
N GLU A 128 -14.46 4.67 7.72
CA GLU A 128 -14.83 4.49 9.13
C GLU A 128 -13.62 4.13 10.02
N GLY A 129 -12.78 3.21 9.55
CA GLY A 129 -11.53 2.82 10.25
C GLY A 129 -10.49 3.94 10.38
N LEU A 130 -10.67 5.08 9.72
CA LEU A 130 -9.77 6.24 9.79
C LEU A 130 -10.32 7.39 10.63
N ILE A 131 -11.61 7.39 10.97
CA ILE A 131 -12.26 8.46 11.74
C ILE A 131 -11.63 8.63 13.12
N GLY A 132 -11.33 7.51 13.81
CA GLY A 132 -10.65 7.53 15.11
C GLY A 132 -9.28 8.20 15.04
N THR A 133 -8.47 7.81 14.04
CA THR A 133 -7.14 8.41 13.81
C THR A 133 -7.27 9.91 13.51
N PHE A 134 -8.20 10.31 12.65
CA PHE A 134 -8.45 11.72 12.31
C PHE A 134 -8.79 12.54 13.55
N THR A 135 -9.75 12.06 14.34
CA THR A 135 -10.26 12.76 15.53
C THR A 135 -9.18 12.88 16.61
N GLN A 136 -8.48 11.78 16.92
CA GLN A 136 -7.40 11.78 17.91
C GLN A 136 -6.23 12.64 17.47
N THR A 137 -5.87 12.63 16.19
CA THR A 137 -4.79 13.47 15.66
C THR A 137 -5.13 14.95 15.80
N LEU A 138 -6.37 15.34 15.51
CA LEU A 138 -6.84 16.72 15.67
C LEU A 138 -6.89 17.13 17.15
N ALA A 139 -7.38 16.27 18.04
CA ALA A 139 -7.37 16.53 19.48
C ALA A 139 -5.96 16.71 20.04
N LYS A 140 -5.00 15.88 19.60
CA LYS A 140 -3.58 16.00 20.00
C LYS A 140 -2.92 17.27 19.49
N ARG A 141 -3.24 17.71 18.27
CA ARG A 141 -2.64 18.91 17.66
C ARG A 141 -3.29 20.22 18.12
N TYR A 142 -4.59 20.20 18.38
CA TYR A 142 -5.38 21.38 18.73
C TYR A 142 -6.22 21.15 20.00
N PRO A 143 -5.58 20.88 21.16
CA PRO A 143 -6.26 20.47 22.39
C PRO A 143 -7.22 21.51 22.97
N GLN A 144 -7.00 22.80 22.71
CA GLN A 144 -7.89 23.87 23.20
C GLN A 144 -9.21 23.95 22.42
N ARG A 145 -9.29 23.36 21.23
CA ARG A 145 -10.47 23.45 20.33
C ARG A 145 -11.32 22.18 20.34
N TYR A 146 -10.90 21.17 21.08
CA TYR A 146 -11.59 19.90 21.26
C TYR A 146 -11.58 19.52 22.73
N PRO A 147 -12.74 19.49 23.41
CA PRO A 147 -12.77 18.96 24.77
C PRO A 147 -12.27 17.51 24.73
N LYS A 148 -11.26 17.22 25.54
CA LYS A 148 -10.77 15.86 25.77
C LYS A 148 -11.98 14.95 26.04
N ARG A 149 -12.05 13.82 25.34
CA ARG A 149 -12.86 12.71 25.84
C ARG A 149 -12.27 12.29 27.18
N SER A 150 -13.11 11.82 28.10
CA SER A 150 -12.67 11.47 29.44
C SER A 150 -11.45 10.51 29.38
N PRO A 151 -10.49 10.63 30.32
CA PRO A 151 -9.28 9.79 30.31
C PRO A 151 -9.57 8.28 30.19
N SER A 152 -10.74 7.85 30.67
CA SER A 152 -11.22 6.47 30.56
C SER A 152 -11.42 6.00 29.10
N GLN A 153 -11.95 6.86 28.22
CA GLN A 153 -12.20 6.50 26.81
C GLN A 153 -10.93 6.63 25.95
N GLU A 154 -10.01 7.52 26.31
CA GLU A 154 -8.69 7.60 25.67
C GLU A 154 -7.80 6.40 26.05
N GLN A 155 -7.90 5.91 27.30
CA GLN A 155 -7.21 4.68 27.72
C GLN A 155 -7.78 3.42 27.06
N GLU A 156 -9.10 3.31 26.89
CA GLU A 156 -9.70 2.16 26.19
C GLU A 156 -9.32 2.11 24.69
N GLN A 157 -9.24 3.26 23.99
CA GLN A 157 -8.87 3.29 22.57
C GLN A 157 -7.36 3.26 22.29
N GLU A 158 -6.51 3.85 23.15
CA GLU A 158 -5.06 3.64 23.06
C GLU A 158 -4.68 2.21 23.47
N GLN A 159 -5.45 1.53 24.32
CA GLN A 159 -5.32 0.09 24.58
C GLN A 159 -5.90 -0.77 23.45
N GLU A 160 -6.92 -0.34 22.68
CA GLU A 160 -7.34 -1.07 21.47
C GLU A 160 -6.30 -0.98 20.34
N GLN A 161 -5.54 0.10 20.24
CA GLN A 161 -4.45 0.23 19.25
C GLN A 161 -3.07 -0.26 19.74
N LYS A 162 -2.90 -0.36 21.06
CA LYS A 162 -1.81 -1.07 21.74
C LYS A 162 -2.38 -2.23 22.56
N GLN A 163 -3.17 -3.12 21.94
CA GLN A 163 -3.32 -4.44 22.53
C GLN A 163 -1.94 -5.06 22.42
N GLU A 164 -1.16 -4.96 23.49
CA GLU A 164 -0.07 -5.90 23.70
C GLU A 164 -0.71 -7.28 23.61
N PRO A 165 -0.29 -8.11 22.64
CA PRO A 165 -0.90 -9.41 22.47
C PRO A 165 -0.89 -10.18 23.80
N PRO A 166 -1.91 -11.00 24.10
CA PRO A 166 -1.97 -11.73 25.36
C PRO A 166 -0.63 -12.45 25.64
N PRO A 167 -0.23 -12.65 26.92
CA PRO A 167 1.08 -13.21 27.25
C PRO A 167 1.43 -14.51 26.51
N ALA A 168 0.41 -15.33 26.21
CA ALA A 168 0.54 -16.54 25.40
C ALA A 168 0.97 -16.27 23.94
N GLU A 169 0.45 -15.22 23.30
CA GLU A 169 0.84 -14.81 21.94
C GLU A 169 2.25 -14.21 21.90
N HIS A 170 2.64 -13.46 22.94
CA HIS A 170 4.03 -13.00 23.10
C HIS A 170 5.01 -14.17 23.26
N GLN A 171 4.61 -15.23 23.97
CA GLN A 171 5.42 -16.43 24.14
C GLN A 171 5.57 -17.19 22.82
N ALA A 172 4.47 -17.40 22.08
CA ALA A 172 4.48 -18.06 20.78
C ALA A 172 5.31 -17.28 19.74
N PHE A 173 5.16 -15.95 19.69
CA PHE A 173 6.01 -15.12 18.85
C PHE A 173 7.48 -15.15 19.29
N GLY A 174 7.75 -15.23 20.60
CA GLY A 174 9.09 -15.41 21.14
C GLY A 174 9.75 -16.70 20.65
N GLU A 175 9.01 -17.81 20.65
CA GLU A 175 9.48 -19.09 20.09
C GLU A 175 9.78 -18.96 18.59
N PHE A 176 8.84 -18.41 17.81
CA PHE A 176 9.05 -18.14 16.39
C PHE A 176 10.31 -17.29 16.14
N TRP A 177 10.44 -16.19 16.89
CA TRP A 177 11.53 -15.24 16.72
C TRP A 177 12.88 -15.87 17.06
N ASN A 178 12.94 -16.76 18.04
CA ASN A 178 14.15 -17.48 18.42
C ASN A 178 14.54 -18.53 17.37
N LEU A 179 13.57 -19.30 16.87
CA LEU A 179 13.78 -20.33 15.85
C LEU A 179 14.16 -19.76 14.48
N TYR A 180 13.73 -18.54 14.16
CA TYR A 180 13.96 -17.98 12.84
C TYR A 180 15.47 -17.83 12.52
N PRO A 181 15.96 -18.28 11.36
CA PRO A 181 17.38 -18.20 11.01
C PRO A 181 17.89 -16.76 10.85
N THR A 182 19.14 -16.50 11.19
CA THR A 182 19.75 -15.17 11.03
C THR A 182 20.34 -14.98 9.64
N ARG A 183 20.08 -13.84 8.99
CA ARG A 183 20.79 -13.46 7.77
C ARG A 183 22.01 -12.62 8.15
N ASN A 184 23.21 -13.08 7.81
CA ASN A 184 24.47 -12.41 8.18
C ASN A 184 24.57 -12.11 9.70
N GLY A 185 24.11 -13.06 10.53
CA GLY A 185 24.13 -12.94 12.00
C GLY A 185 23.09 -11.99 12.61
N LYS A 186 22.14 -11.45 11.82
CA LYS A 186 21.10 -10.53 12.33
C LYS A 186 19.70 -10.92 11.86
N LYS A 187 18.68 -10.51 12.64
CA LYS A 187 17.24 -10.55 12.30
C LYS A 187 16.70 -9.13 12.31
N LEU A 188 16.01 -8.71 11.25
CA LEU A 188 15.47 -7.35 11.12
C LEU A 188 13.94 -7.36 11.10
N GLY A 189 13.33 -6.22 11.49
CA GLY A 189 11.88 -6.03 11.40
C GLY A 189 11.06 -6.79 12.46
N ARG A 190 11.56 -6.89 13.71
CA ARG A 190 10.87 -7.59 14.82
C ARG A 190 9.44 -7.08 15.05
N THR A 191 9.26 -5.77 15.07
CA THR A 191 7.94 -5.15 15.30
C THR A 191 6.95 -5.46 14.19
N ASP A 192 7.40 -5.45 12.93
CA ASP A 192 6.55 -5.77 11.78
C ASP A 192 6.25 -7.26 11.69
N ALA A 193 7.21 -8.11 12.06
CA ALA A 193 6.99 -9.55 12.18
C ALA A 193 5.98 -9.87 13.28
N LEU A 194 6.05 -9.22 14.44
CA LEU A 194 5.07 -9.38 15.53
C LEU A 194 3.67 -8.99 15.08
N LYS A 195 3.52 -7.81 14.45
CA LYS A 195 2.23 -7.35 13.93
C LYS A 195 1.62 -8.32 12.91
N LYS A 196 2.45 -8.95 12.07
CA LYS A 196 1.97 -9.93 11.09
C LYS A 196 1.65 -11.27 11.73
N PHE A 197 2.45 -11.71 12.70
CA PHE A 197 2.20 -12.93 13.48
C PHE A 197 0.87 -12.86 14.23
N CYS A 198 0.58 -11.75 14.92
CA CYS A 198 -0.67 -11.56 15.65
C CYS A 198 -1.92 -11.44 14.75
N ARG A 199 -1.75 -11.24 13.43
CA ARG A 199 -2.87 -11.26 12.48
C ARG A 199 -3.24 -12.68 12.02
N LEU A 200 -2.40 -13.67 12.32
CA LEU A 200 -2.66 -15.06 12.01
C LEU A 200 -3.64 -15.65 13.02
N THR A 201 -4.47 -16.58 12.55
CA THR A 201 -5.33 -17.38 13.44
C THR A 201 -4.46 -18.21 14.41
N PRO A 202 -4.96 -18.58 15.61
CA PRO A 202 -4.19 -19.43 16.54
C PRO A 202 -3.69 -20.75 15.89
N THR A 203 -4.49 -21.32 14.98
CA THR A 203 -4.11 -22.49 14.17
C THR A 203 -2.94 -22.16 13.25
N ASP A 204 -3.01 -21.07 12.50
CA ASP A 204 -1.92 -20.64 11.61
C ASP A 204 -0.66 -20.27 12.41
N GLN A 205 -0.76 -19.70 13.61
CA GLN A 205 0.39 -19.45 14.49
C GLN A 205 1.12 -20.75 14.85
N THR A 206 0.35 -21.82 15.14
CA THR A 206 0.90 -23.15 15.43
C THR A 206 1.56 -23.75 14.19
N LEU A 207 0.91 -23.69 13.03
CA LEU A 207 1.47 -24.17 11.76
C LEU A 207 2.73 -23.39 11.37
N LEU A 208 2.76 -22.08 11.65
CA LEU A 208 3.90 -21.23 11.37
C LEU A 208 5.11 -21.57 12.25
N LEU A 209 4.90 -22.01 13.49
CA LEU A 209 5.96 -22.56 14.35
C LEU A 209 6.53 -23.88 13.81
N THR A 210 5.69 -24.74 13.24
CA THR A 210 6.15 -25.94 12.53
C THR A 210 6.94 -25.56 11.28
N ALA A 211 6.41 -24.61 10.51
CA ALA A 211 7.03 -24.14 9.27
C ALA A 211 8.40 -23.51 9.49
N VAL A 212 8.59 -22.71 10.56
CA VAL A 212 9.89 -22.11 10.84
C VAL A 212 10.92 -23.15 11.26
N LYS A 213 10.52 -24.24 11.94
CA LYS A 213 11.41 -25.36 12.28
C LYS A 213 11.91 -26.06 11.01
N ASN A 214 11.00 -26.33 10.07
CA ASN A 214 11.34 -26.93 8.78
C ASN A 214 12.22 -26.01 7.93
N TYR A 215 11.86 -24.74 7.86
CA TYR A 215 12.62 -23.71 7.14
C TYR A 215 14.03 -23.55 7.69
N ALA A 216 14.18 -23.44 9.01
CA ALA A 216 15.48 -23.32 9.68
C ALA A 216 16.37 -24.56 9.49
N SER A 217 15.75 -25.73 9.32
CA SER A 217 16.45 -27.02 9.11
C SER A 217 16.73 -27.33 7.64
N SER A 218 16.30 -26.48 6.71
CA SER A 218 16.50 -26.71 5.27
C SER A 218 17.95 -26.47 4.84
N GLY A 219 18.43 -27.25 3.87
CA GLY A 219 19.83 -27.25 3.44
C GLY A 219 20.35 -25.86 3.05
N ASP A 220 19.57 -25.11 2.27
CA ASP A 220 19.94 -23.76 1.82
C ASP A 220 20.04 -22.78 2.99
N VAL A 221 19.09 -22.84 3.94
CA VAL A 221 19.04 -21.95 5.10
C VAL A 221 20.17 -22.26 6.08
N VAL A 222 20.51 -23.53 6.28
CA VAL A 222 21.67 -23.95 7.09
C VAL A 222 22.97 -23.44 6.48
N GLN A 223 23.06 -23.37 5.15
CA GLN A 223 24.19 -22.77 4.43
C GLN A 223 24.13 -21.23 4.38
N GLY A 224 23.13 -20.59 5.01
CA GLY A 224 22.98 -19.14 5.05
C GLY A 224 22.43 -18.52 3.75
N VAL A 225 21.97 -19.35 2.81
CA VAL A 225 21.49 -18.93 1.49
C VAL A 225 19.97 -18.75 1.51
N GLY A 226 19.47 -17.72 0.82
CA GLY A 226 18.02 -17.55 0.61
C GLY A 226 17.21 -17.17 1.86
N ILE A 227 17.85 -16.74 2.95
CA ILE A 227 17.16 -16.34 4.18
C ILE A 227 16.37 -15.04 3.96
N ALA A 228 15.04 -15.14 4.01
CA ALA A 228 14.14 -14.01 3.91
C ALA A 228 14.06 -13.21 5.23
N ASP A 229 13.60 -11.96 5.17
CA ASP A 229 13.29 -11.23 6.40
C ASP A 229 12.03 -11.83 7.05
N PRO A 230 11.99 -11.99 8.39
CA PRO A 230 10.87 -12.66 9.08
C PRO A 230 9.50 -12.10 8.69
N HIS A 231 9.38 -10.77 8.65
CA HIS A 231 8.13 -10.10 8.27
C HIS A 231 7.71 -10.37 6.82
N ARG A 232 8.64 -10.62 5.89
CA ARG A 232 8.35 -10.94 4.47
C ARG A 232 8.05 -12.42 4.29
N TRP A 233 8.65 -13.26 5.12
CA TRP A 233 8.43 -14.70 5.12
C TRP A 233 7.05 -15.06 5.69
N ILE A 234 6.58 -14.33 6.72
CA ILE A 234 5.19 -14.46 7.20
C ILE A 234 4.19 -14.00 6.12
N GLN A 235 4.44 -12.84 5.49
CA GLN A 235 3.52 -12.31 4.48
C GLN A 235 4.22 -11.29 3.58
N LYS A 236 4.09 -11.42 2.25
CA LYS A 236 4.59 -10.45 1.26
C LYS A 236 3.44 -9.91 0.41
N GLY A 237 3.57 -8.69 -0.10
CA GLY A 237 2.57 -8.03 -0.95
C GLY A 237 1.43 -7.39 -0.16
N THR A 238 0.52 -6.72 -0.89
CA THR A 238 -0.65 -6.03 -0.32
C THR A 238 -1.88 -6.25 -1.19
N GLY A 239 -3.04 -6.42 -0.57
CA GLY A 239 -4.32 -6.61 -1.29
C GLY A 239 -4.29 -7.87 -2.16
N LYS A 240 -4.60 -7.73 -3.46
CA LYS A 240 -4.69 -8.85 -4.41
C LYS A 240 -3.37 -9.57 -4.70
N THR A 241 -2.24 -9.05 -4.22
CA THR A 241 -0.89 -9.64 -4.41
C THR A 241 -0.33 -10.24 -3.13
N GLN A 242 -1.16 -10.39 -2.10
CA GLN A 242 -0.76 -10.98 -0.83
C GLN A 242 -0.40 -12.46 -0.99
N VAL A 243 0.79 -12.84 -0.54
CA VAL A 243 1.30 -14.21 -0.52
C VAL A 243 1.84 -14.53 0.87
N GLU A 244 1.73 -15.79 1.30
CA GLU A 244 2.14 -16.30 2.61
C GLU A 244 3.21 -17.40 2.43
N PRO A 245 4.49 -17.03 2.19
CA PRO A 245 5.56 -17.98 1.84
C PRO A 245 5.78 -19.11 2.85
N TRP A 246 5.46 -18.89 4.13
CA TRP A 246 5.64 -19.89 5.18
C TRP A 246 4.75 -21.13 4.99
N ARG A 247 3.65 -21.05 4.23
CA ARG A 247 2.75 -22.20 4.01
C ARG A 247 3.43 -23.34 3.28
N ASP A 248 4.40 -23.04 2.41
CA ASP A 248 5.18 -24.04 1.67
C ASP A 248 6.11 -24.87 2.57
N TRP A 249 6.24 -24.49 3.84
CA TRP A 249 7.16 -25.11 4.80
C TRP A 249 6.45 -25.91 5.89
N ILE A 250 5.12 -26.06 5.84
CA ILE A 250 4.35 -26.77 6.88
C ILE A 250 4.72 -28.26 6.93
N GLU A 251 4.94 -28.88 5.78
CA GLU A 251 5.37 -30.26 5.68
C GLU A 251 6.90 -30.35 5.85
N PRO A 252 7.42 -31.28 6.66
CA PRO A 252 8.85 -31.49 6.75
C PRO A 252 9.36 -31.93 5.38
N ALA A 253 10.48 -31.35 4.93
CA ALA A 253 11.15 -31.83 3.73
C ALA A 253 11.33 -33.36 3.86
N PRO A 254 10.98 -34.16 2.83
CA PRO A 254 11.08 -35.60 2.91
C PRO A 254 12.49 -35.95 3.41
N SER A 255 12.54 -36.75 4.48
CA SER A 255 13.79 -37.17 5.09
C SER A 255 14.69 -37.70 3.98
N ALA A 256 15.93 -37.20 3.95
CA ALA A 256 16.97 -37.72 3.09
C ALA A 256 17.33 -39.14 3.54
N ILE A 257 16.44 -40.10 3.27
CA ILE A 257 16.81 -41.49 3.08
C ILE A 257 17.51 -41.50 1.74
N ALA A 258 18.84 -41.54 1.82
CA ALA A 258 19.78 -41.93 0.78
C ALA A 258 19.14 -42.26 -0.57
N ASN A 259 18.96 -41.25 -1.41
CA ASN A 259 19.04 -41.33 -2.87
C ASN A 259 19.17 -39.89 -3.37
N GLY A 260 20.37 -39.56 -3.81
CA GLY A 260 20.72 -38.20 -4.24
C GLY A 260 19.84 -37.75 -5.40
N HIS A 261 18.85 -36.91 -5.09
CA HIS A 261 18.21 -36.05 -6.08
C HIS A 261 18.09 -34.66 -5.48
N SER A 262 19.07 -33.83 -5.83
CA SER A 262 18.96 -32.38 -5.82
C SER A 262 17.63 -31.97 -6.44
N HIS A 263 16.82 -31.19 -5.74
CA HIS A 263 15.70 -30.45 -6.34
C HIS A 263 16.28 -29.38 -7.29
N LEU A 264 16.77 -29.83 -8.44
CA LEU A 264 16.96 -28.97 -9.60
C LEU A 264 15.57 -28.52 -10.01
N GLY A 265 15.28 -27.22 -9.79
CA GLY A 265 13.99 -26.62 -10.13
C GLY A 265 13.58 -26.97 -11.55
N VAL A 266 12.29 -27.17 -11.81
CA VAL A 266 11.81 -27.60 -13.13
C VAL A 266 11.79 -26.42 -14.09
N CYS A 267 12.23 -26.61 -15.33
CA CYS A 267 12.25 -25.57 -16.36
C CYS A 267 10.81 -25.10 -16.67
N THR A 268 10.57 -23.79 -16.50
CA THR A 268 9.26 -23.15 -16.70
C THR A 268 9.03 -22.65 -18.13
N LYS A 269 9.97 -22.90 -19.06
CA LYS A 269 9.84 -22.48 -20.46
C LYS A 269 8.66 -23.22 -21.13
N ARG A 270 7.85 -22.47 -21.86
CA ARG A 270 6.64 -22.96 -22.54
C ARG A 270 6.98 -23.42 -23.96
N ILE A 271 6.65 -24.67 -24.30
CA ILE A 271 6.92 -25.31 -25.60
C ILE A 271 5.63 -25.49 -26.42
N HIS A 272 5.76 -25.38 -27.74
CA HIS A 272 4.71 -25.65 -28.71
C HIS A 272 4.98 -27.01 -29.38
N HIS A 273 4.08 -27.98 -29.24
CA HIS A 273 4.18 -29.22 -30.01
C HIS A 273 3.44 -29.07 -31.35
N PRO A 274 3.95 -29.61 -32.46
CA PRO A 274 3.23 -29.63 -33.74
C PRO A 274 1.87 -30.32 -33.56
N GLY A 275 0.78 -29.63 -33.91
CA GLY A 275 -0.59 -30.11 -33.71
C GLY A 275 -1.25 -29.69 -32.38
N SER A 276 -0.54 -29.01 -31.48
CA SER A 276 -1.11 -28.45 -30.26
C SER A 276 -1.45 -26.98 -30.42
N GLN A 277 -2.63 -26.53 -30.02
CA GLN A 277 -3.00 -25.09 -30.03
C GLN A 277 -2.51 -24.32 -28.79
N VAL A 278 -1.92 -24.99 -27.79
CA VAL A 278 -1.58 -24.37 -26.49
C VAL A 278 -0.15 -24.74 -26.06
N LEU A 279 0.59 -23.75 -25.58
CA LEU A 279 1.95 -23.93 -25.06
C LEU A 279 1.96 -24.56 -23.66
N ARG A 280 2.81 -25.57 -23.41
CA ARG A 280 2.95 -26.26 -22.10
C ARG A 280 4.35 -26.13 -21.53
N ALA A 281 4.54 -26.24 -20.21
CA ALA A 281 5.88 -26.23 -19.60
C ALA A 281 6.65 -27.52 -19.96
N CYS A 282 7.98 -27.44 -20.13
CA CYS A 282 8.75 -28.58 -20.64
C CYS A 282 9.03 -29.69 -19.61
N GLY A 283 8.87 -29.42 -18.31
CA GLY A 283 8.90 -30.47 -17.27
C GLY A 283 10.27 -31.05 -16.91
N GLU A 284 11.34 -30.63 -17.58
CA GLU A 284 12.72 -31.12 -17.35
C GLU A 284 13.47 -30.31 -16.26
N PRO A 285 14.50 -30.88 -15.60
CA PRO A 285 15.33 -30.17 -14.61
C PRO A 285 16.03 -28.94 -15.21
N ALA A 286 16.03 -27.82 -14.48
CA ALA A 286 16.67 -26.58 -14.90
C ALA A 286 18.21 -26.72 -14.85
N SER A 287 18.87 -26.43 -15.98
CA SER A 287 20.32 -26.35 -16.03
C SER A 287 20.81 -25.06 -15.36
N PRO A 288 21.85 -25.11 -14.51
CA PRO A 288 22.35 -23.97 -13.74
C PRO A 288 23.00 -22.85 -14.58
N VAL A 289 23.09 -22.98 -15.91
CA VAL A 289 23.90 -22.09 -16.77
C VAL A 289 23.07 -21.25 -17.77
N SER A 290 21.74 -21.37 -17.78
CA SER A 290 20.94 -20.71 -18.83
C SER A 290 20.57 -19.26 -18.49
N ARG A 291 20.92 -18.32 -19.39
CA ARG A 291 20.42 -16.93 -19.38
C ARG A 291 18.99 -16.85 -19.97
N PRO A 292 18.20 -15.81 -19.65
CA PRO A 292 16.78 -15.70 -20.03
C PRO A 292 16.52 -15.80 -21.54
N ASP A 293 17.50 -15.41 -22.35
CA ASP A 293 17.42 -15.10 -23.77
C ASP A 293 18.09 -16.15 -24.69
N GLU A 294 18.67 -17.23 -24.16
CA GLU A 294 19.24 -18.32 -24.97
C GLU A 294 18.29 -19.53 -25.18
N PRO A 295 18.27 -20.12 -26.39
CA PRO A 295 17.50 -21.33 -26.67
C PRO A 295 18.33 -22.60 -26.43
N ARG A 296 17.94 -23.41 -25.44
CA ARG A 296 17.54 -24.85 -25.56
C ARG A 296 17.69 -25.62 -24.23
N CYS A 297 16.67 -26.42 -23.89
CA CYS A 297 16.82 -27.51 -22.94
C CYS A 297 17.44 -28.72 -23.67
N GLN A 298 18.30 -29.45 -22.97
CA GLN A 298 19.10 -30.54 -23.51
C GLN A 298 18.25 -31.64 -24.18
N ALA A 299 17.00 -31.81 -23.75
CA ALA A 299 16.03 -32.76 -24.30
C ALA A 299 15.60 -32.49 -25.76
N HIS A 300 15.77 -31.26 -26.28
CA HIS A 300 15.51 -30.95 -27.70
C HIS A 300 16.78 -30.81 -28.55
N LEU A 301 17.96 -30.93 -27.95
CA LEU A 301 19.21 -31.00 -28.73
C LEU A 301 19.51 -32.43 -29.21
N SER A 302 19.08 -33.46 -28.47
CA SER A 302 19.30 -34.86 -28.85
C SER A 302 18.38 -35.34 -29.98
N SER A 303 17.16 -34.81 -30.11
CA SER A 303 16.25 -35.20 -31.20
C SER A 303 16.55 -34.53 -32.54
N VAL A 304 17.65 -33.78 -32.65
CA VAL A 304 18.12 -33.14 -33.90
C VAL A 304 19.50 -33.67 -34.33
N ILE A 305 20.08 -34.69 -33.67
CA ILE A 305 21.43 -35.22 -34.00
C ILE A 305 21.44 -36.71 -34.39
N ASP A 306 20.29 -37.37 -34.59
CA ASP A 306 20.26 -38.72 -35.20
C ASP A 306 19.43 -38.73 -36.48
N ALA A 307 20.02 -38.19 -37.55
CA ALA A 307 19.74 -38.58 -38.94
C ALA A 307 20.79 -37.97 -39.89
N HIS A 308 22.04 -38.43 -39.84
CA HIS A 308 22.88 -38.61 -41.04
C HIS A 308 24.24 -39.28 -40.70
N GLU A 309 24.23 -40.61 -40.57
CA GLU A 309 25.34 -41.43 -41.04
C GLU A 309 24.83 -42.24 -42.24
N VAL A 310 25.02 -41.68 -43.45
CA VAL A 310 25.27 -42.49 -44.65
C VAL A 310 26.57 -41.98 -45.24
N MET A 311 27.55 -42.87 -45.20
CA MET A 311 28.88 -42.76 -45.76
C MET A 311 28.85 -42.45 -47.25
N HIS A 312 29.75 -41.56 -47.67
CA HIS A 312 30.31 -41.60 -49.01
C HIS A 312 31.63 -42.38 -48.96
N ALA A 313 31.60 -43.60 -49.47
CA ALA A 313 32.64 -44.25 -50.26
C ALA A 313 32.00 -45.44 -50.98
#